data_AF-A0A538I6Y7-F1
#
_entry.id   AF-A0A538I6Y7-F1
#
_cell.length_a   1.000
_cell.length_b   1.000
_cell.length_c   1.000
_cell.angle_alpha   90.00
_cell.angle_beta   90.00
_cell.angle_gamma   90.00
#
_symmetry.space_group_name_H-M   'P 1'
#
loop_
_entity.id
_entity.type
_entity.pdbx_description
1 polymer ?
#
loop_
_entity_poly.entity_id
_entity_poly.type
_entity_poly.pdbx_seq_one_letter_code
_entity_poly.pdbx_strand_id
1 'polypeptide(L)' 'SYVLHPYQQVKDARTGYEVGNTQGVLDGDLDGFIRAYLLQTAGETS' A
#
# COMPACT_ATOMS: atom_id res chain seq x y z
N SER A 1 9.19 22.48 19.44
CA SER A 1 8.08 21.73 18.85
C SER A 1 8.64 20.97 17.67
N TYR A 2 8.95 19.68 17.84
CA TYR A 2 9.33 18.81 16.71
C TYR A 2 8.03 18.26 16.15
N VAL A 3 7.48 18.94 15.14
CA VAL A 3 6.41 18.37 14.32
C VAL A 3 7.08 17.34 13.43
N LEU A 4 7.19 16.11 13.92
CA LEU A 4 7.44 14.98 13.06
C LEU A 4 6.20 14.86 12.19
N HIS A 5 6.25 15.47 11.00
CA HIS A 5 5.38 15.11 9.89
C HIS A 5 5.43 13.58 9.79
N PRO A 6 4.36 12.84 10.11
CA PRO A 6 4.38 11.46 9.71
C PRO A 6 4.06 11.53 8.22
N TYR A 7 5.06 11.22 7.40
CA TYR A 7 4.75 10.60 6.12
C TYR A 7 3.90 9.37 6.45
N GLN A 8 2.58 9.54 6.44
CA GLN A 8 1.60 8.48 6.64
C GLN A 8 1.53 7.70 5.33
N GLN A 9 2.61 7.00 4.99
CA GLN A 9 2.70 6.22 3.78
C GLN A 9 2.82 4.75 4.16
N VAL A 10 1.89 3.94 3.67
CA VAL A 10 1.96 2.48 3.75
C VAL A 10 2.53 1.99 2.44
N LYS A 11 3.61 1.21 2.53
CA LYS A 11 4.27 0.57 1.40
C LYS A 11 4.18 -0.94 1.55
N ASP A 12 3.71 -1.61 0.51
CA ASP A 12 3.84 -3.06 0.38
C ASP A 12 5.16 -3.38 -0.34
N ALA A 13 6.07 -4.05 0.38
CA ALA A 13 7.38 -4.42 -0.13
C ALA A 13 7.35 -5.56 -1.17
N ARG A 14 6.23 -6.29 -1.28
CA ARG A 14 6.10 -7.43 -2.22
C ARG A 14 5.73 -6.95 -3.60
N THR A 15 4.73 -6.07 -3.66
CA THR A 15 4.17 -5.49 -4.89
C THR A 15 4.80 -4.15 -5.27
N GLY A 16 5.45 -3.48 -4.32
CA GLY A 16 5.92 -2.10 -4.50
C GLY A 16 4.80 -1.06 -4.42
N TYR A 17 3.57 -1.46 -4.10
CA TYR A 17 2.42 -0.56 -4.03
C TYR A 17 2.49 0.35 -2.80
N GLU A 18 2.22 1.64 -3.01
CA GLU A 18 2.35 2.68 -1.99
C GLU A 18 1.06 3.52 -1.90
N VAL A 19 0.62 3.81 -0.68
CA VAL A 19 -0.55 4.67 -0.42
C VAL A 19 -0.25 5.65 0.70
N GLY A 20 -0.55 6.93 0.47
CA GLY A 20 -0.35 8.03 1.43
C GLY A 20 -1.49 8.23 2.43
N ASN A 21 -2.52 7.38 2.39
CA ASN A 21 -3.66 7.41 3.30
C ASN A 21 -3.58 6.24 4.29
N THR A 22 -2.66 6.31 5.26
CA THR A 22 -2.51 5.25 6.27
C THR A 22 -3.79 5.02 7.07
N GLN A 23 -4.58 6.05 7.35
CA GLN A 23 -5.83 5.89 8.11
C GLN A 23 -6.83 5.02 7.35
N GLY A 24 -7.06 5.28 6.06
CA GLY A 24 -7.94 4.45 5.23
C GLY A 24 -7.50 2.98 5.21
N VAL A 25 -6.19 2.71 5.14
CA VAL A 25 -5.65 1.34 5.20
C VAL A 25 -5.96 0.67 6.54
N LEU A 26 -5.79 1.39 7.66
CA LEU A 26 -6.10 0.88 9.00
C LEU A 26 -7.62 0.70 9.21
N ASP A 27 -8.43 1.49 8.52
CA ASP A 27 -9.90 1.39 8.49
C ASP A 27 -10.41 0.28 7.54
N GLY A 28 -9.51 -0.37 6.77
CA GLY A 28 -9.83 -1.54 5.95
C GLY A 28 -9.77 -1.31 4.43
N ASP A 29 -9.30 -0.17 3.95
CA ASP A 29 -9.05 0.12 2.52
C ASP A 29 -7.81 -0.65 2.00
N LEU A 30 -7.90 -1.98 2.00
CA LEU A 30 -6.86 -2.92 1.55
C LEU A 30 -6.98 -3.26 0.06
N ASP A 31 -8.01 -2.72 -0.57
CA ASP A 31 -8.48 -3.03 -1.91
C ASP A 31 -7.39 -2.77 -2.97
N GLY A 32 -6.62 -1.69 -2.79
CA GLY A 32 -5.45 -1.36 -3.61
C GLY A 32 -4.32 -2.38 -3.51
N PHE A 33 -4.03 -2.88 -2.30
CA PHE A 33 -2.99 -3.89 -2.07
C PHE A 33 -3.37 -5.24 -2.68
N ILE A 34 -4.63 -5.66 -2.52
CA ILE A 34 -5.13 -6.92 -3.07
C ILE A 34 -5.03 -6.91 -4.61
N ARG A 35 -5.46 -5.81 -5.25
CA ARG A 35 -5.34 -5.66 -6.70
C ARG A 35 -3.89 -5.64 -7.17
N ALA A 36 -3.01 -4.92 -6.48
CA ALA A 36 -1.59 -4.89 -6.80
C ALA A 36 -0.95 -6.28 -6.73
N TYR A 37 -1.31 -7.08 -5.73
CA TYR A 37 -0.83 -8.45 -5.57
C TYR A 37 -1.31 -9.35 -6.72
N LEU A 38 -2.61 -9.34 -7.03
CA LEU A 38 -3.18 -10.15 -8.11
C LEU A 38 -2.58 -9.80 -9.48
N LEU A 39 -2.33 -8.52 -9.76
CA LEU A 39 -1.68 -8.07 -10.99
C LEU A 39 -0.23 -8.56 -11.08
N GLN A 40 0.51 -8.52 -9.97
CA GLN A 40 1.88 -9.03 -9.91
C GLN A 40 1.90 -10.55 -10.19
N THR A 41 1.05 -11.33 -9.53
CA THR A 41 0.99 -12.78 -9.71
C THR A 41 0.51 -13.18 -11.11
N ALA A 42 -0.46 -12.45 -11.66
CA ALA A 42 -0.94 -12.68 -13.03
C ALA A 42 0.15 -12.36 -14.07
N GLY A 43 0.98 -11.33 -13.83
CA GLY A 43 2.11 -10.98 -14.68
C GLY A 43 3.28 -11.96 -14.62
N GLU A 44 3.47 -12.66 -13.50
CA GLU A 44 4.50 -13.71 -13.34
C GLU A 44 4.18 -15.01 -14.08
N THR A 45 2.93 -15.21 -14.53
CA THR A 45 2.50 -16.47 -15.17
C THR A 45 2.52 -16.42 -16.72
N SER A 46 3.26 -15.49 -17.32
CA SER A 46 3.38 -15.33 -18.79
C SER A 46 4.78 -15.60 -19.31
#